data_AF-A0AA43HX29-F1
#
_entry.id   AF-A0AA43HX29-F1
#
_cell.length_a   1.000
_cell.length_b   1.000
_cell.length_c   1.000
_cell.angle_alpha   90.00
_cell.angle_beta   90.00
_cell.angle_gamma   90.00
#
_symmetry.space_group_name_H-M   'P 1'
#
loop_
_entity.id
_entity.type
_entity.pdbx_description
1 polymer ?
#
loop_
_entity_poly.entity_id
_entity_poly.type
_entity_poly.pdbx_seq_one_letter_code
_entity_poly.pdbx_strand_id
1 'polypeptide(L)'
;MNMEHITTGEQAPKRKRGRPKKDDILKYRYMIRLTDKENERFLSMFQQSGQKSKSKFIADCVLNHRLKVIEVNKSAIDFVIQLTQFFAQFRVIKNNYNQLFVALIRNSGEDKARFMMKILDKSTLEFIQTMKDFEKMATKLREQISDF
;
A
#
# COMPACT_ATOMS: atom_id res chain seq x y z
N MET A 1 -7.27 -1.42 83.74
CA MET A 1 -7.37 0.04 83.58
C MET A 1 -6.52 0.43 82.38
N ASN A 2 -7.13 1.18 81.46
CA ASN A 2 -6.65 1.55 80.14
C ASN A 2 -5.73 2.79 80.15
N MET A 3 -4.78 2.82 79.20
CA MET A 3 -4.32 3.97 78.38
C MET A 3 -3.63 5.14 79.12
N GLU A 4 -2.55 5.77 78.64
CA GLU A 4 -2.29 6.26 77.28
C GLU A 4 -0.76 6.25 76.99
N HIS A 5 -0.37 5.73 75.81
CA HIS A 5 0.94 6.05 75.23
C HIS A 5 0.75 7.26 74.29
N ILE A 6 1.31 8.39 74.71
CA ILE A 6 1.33 9.66 73.97
C ILE A 6 2.14 9.45 72.68
N THR A 7 1.48 9.58 71.53
CA THR A 7 2.12 9.61 70.22
C THR A 7 2.32 11.07 69.80
N THR A 8 3.55 11.58 69.86
CA THR A 8 3.97 12.67 68.96
C THR A 8 5.48 12.60 68.75
N GLY A 9 5.92 11.60 67.97
CA GLY A 9 7.23 11.63 67.32
C GLY A 9 7.06 12.18 65.92
N GLU A 10 7.28 13.48 65.76
CA GLU A 10 7.30 14.16 64.47
C GLU A 10 8.46 13.59 63.63
N GLN A 11 8.16 12.63 62.75
CA GLN A 11 9.16 12.05 61.86
C GLN A 11 9.51 13.05 60.76
N ALA A 12 10.67 13.70 60.90
CA ALA A 12 11.24 14.56 59.87
C ALA A 12 11.28 13.85 58.50
N PRO A 13 10.87 14.51 57.40
CA PRO A 13 10.75 13.87 56.10
C PRO A 13 12.12 13.42 55.60
N LYS A 14 12.27 12.10 55.40
CA LYS A 14 13.47 11.50 54.80
C LYS A 14 13.72 12.15 53.42
N ARG A 15 14.86 12.84 53.28
CA ARG A 15 15.32 13.42 52.02
C ARG A 15 15.29 12.35 50.93
N LYS A 16 14.50 12.55 49.87
CA LYS A 16 14.46 11.68 48.68
C LYS A 16 15.81 11.78 47.95
N ARG A 17 16.82 11.03 48.40
CA ARG A 17 18.09 10.86 47.70
C ARG A 17 17.92 9.73 46.69
N GLY A 18 17.88 10.09 45.40
CA GLY A 18 17.79 9.14 44.30
C GLY A 18 17.31 9.82 43.02
N ARG A 19 17.59 9.20 41.87
CA ARG A 19 17.04 9.65 40.59
C ARG A 19 15.52 9.60 40.68
N PRO A 20 14.78 10.69 40.39
CA PRO A 20 13.33 10.67 40.37
C PRO A 20 12.84 9.55 39.44
N LYS A 21 11.82 8.81 39.90
CA LYS A 21 11.23 7.74 39.10
C LYS A 21 10.65 8.36 37.83
N LYS A 22 10.91 7.73 36.69
CA LYS A 22 10.32 8.14 35.42
C LYS A 22 8.86 7.69 35.41
N ASP A 23 7.94 8.56 35.05
CA ASP A 23 6.49 8.25 35.06
C ASP A 23 6.13 7.19 34.01
N ASP A 24 6.81 7.22 32.86
CA ASP A 24 6.66 6.23 31.78
C ASP A 24 7.89 5.32 31.69
N ILE A 25 7.80 4.17 32.36
CA ILE A 25 8.83 3.13 32.38
C ILE A 25 8.54 2.13 31.26
N LEU A 26 9.54 1.84 30.43
CA LEU A 26 9.49 0.77 29.43
C LEU A 26 9.44 -0.61 30.14
N LYS A 27 8.26 -1.22 30.21
CA LYS A 27 8.01 -2.48 30.94
C LYS A 27 8.24 -3.74 30.11
N TYR A 28 7.99 -3.69 28.81
CA TYR A 28 8.01 -4.87 27.94
C TYR A 28 9.32 -4.94 27.14
N ARG A 29 9.88 -6.15 27.02
CA ARG A 29 11.09 -6.42 26.23
C ARG A 29 10.86 -7.57 25.26
N TYR A 30 11.13 -7.33 23.99
CA TYR A 30 11.08 -8.33 22.93
C TYR A 30 12.50 -8.58 22.41
N MET A 31 12.84 -9.86 22.18
CA MET A 31 14.14 -10.26 21.62
C MET A 31 13.96 -10.58 20.14
N ILE A 32 14.83 -10.02 19.30
CA ILE A 32 14.95 -10.39 17.88
C ILE A 32 16.21 -11.21 17.68
N ARG A 33 16.13 -12.21 16.80
CA ARG A 33 17.29 -12.96 16.31
C ARG A 33 17.49 -12.58 14.85
N LEU A 34 18.72 -12.26 14.48
CA LEU A 34 19.10 -11.87 13.13
C LEU A 34 20.16 -12.84 12.62
N THR A 35 20.09 -13.17 11.34
CA THR A 35 21.20 -13.80 10.62
C THR A 35 22.30 -12.76 10.35
N ASP A 36 23.51 -13.21 9.97
CA ASP A 36 24.64 -12.31 9.72
C ASP A 36 24.32 -11.23 8.66
N LYS A 37 23.69 -11.63 7.55
CA LYS A 37 23.27 -10.72 6.48
C LYS A 37 22.23 -9.69 6.95
N GLU A 38 21.28 -10.12 7.78
CA GLU A 38 20.25 -9.22 8.33
C GLU A 38 20.86 -8.24 9.34
N ASN A 39 21.86 -8.68 10.11
CA ASN A 39 22.57 -7.84 11.05
C ASN A 39 23.42 -6.77 10.35
N GLU A 40 24.11 -7.10 9.25
CA GLU A 40 24.83 -6.11 8.44
C GLU A 40 23.88 -5.03 7.90
N ARG A 41 22.75 -5.46 7.34
CA ARG A 41 21.71 -4.54 6.84
C ARG A 41 21.15 -3.67 7.97
N PHE A 42 20.90 -4.25 9.15
CA PHE A 42 20.44 -3.53 10.32
C PHE A 42 21.44 -2.45 10.77
N LEU A 43 22.74 -2.78 10.83
CA LEU A 43 23.79 -1.85 11.24
C LEU A 43 23.91 -0.67 10.26
N SER A 44 23.79 -0.92 8.95
CA SER A 44 23.74 0.14 7.94
C SER A 44 22.59 1.12 8.21
N MET A 45 21.37 0.61 8.42
CA MET A 45 20.21 1.48 8.69
C MET A 45 20.35 2.22 10.02
N PHE A 46 20.89 1.56 11.04
CA PHE A 46 21.11 2.17 12.36
C PHE A 46 22.10 3.34 12.28
N GLN A 47 23.22 3.18 11.54
CA GLN A 47 24.19 4.24 11.34
C GLN A 47 23.58 5.46 10.63
N GLN A 48 22.78 5.22 9.58
CA GLN A 48 22.07 6.29 8.86
C GLN A 48 21.03 7.02 9.72
N SER A 49 20.42 6.33 10.69
CA SER A 49 19.38 6.91 11.55
C SER A 49 19.90 7.93 12.58
N GLY A 50 21.20 7.91 12.91
CA GLY A 50 21.79 8.76 13.94
C GLY A 50 21.29 8.49 15.37
N GLN A 51 20.52 7.43 15.60
CA GLN A 51 19.98 7.11 16.92
C GLN A 51 21.06 6.58 17.87
N LYS A 52 20.93 6.90 19.17
CA LYS A 52 21.92 6.50 20.19
C LYS A 52 21.74 5.06 20.69
N SER A 53 20.60 4.44 20.44
CA SER A 53 20.27 3.09 20.94
C SER A 53 19.60 2.26 19.86
N LYS A 54 20.16 1.06 19.63
CA LYS A 54 19.62 0.06 18.69
C LYS A 54 18.17 -0.31 19.02
N SER A 55 17.85 -0.48 20.32
CA SER A 55 16.49 -0.84 20.75
C SER A 55 15.49 0.29 20.49
N LYS A 56 15.91 1.55 20.66
CA LYS A 56 15.05 2.70 20.36
C LYS A 56 14.83 2.82 18.85
N PHE A 57 15.89 2.61 18.06
CA PHE A 57 15.78 2.58 16.61
C PHE A 57 14.82 1.48 16.13
N ILE A 58 14.88 0.28 16.68
CA ILE A 58 13.95 -0.80 16.35
C ILE A 58 12.51 -0.43 16.73
N ALA A 59 12.30 0.11 17.94
CA ALA A 59 10.97 0.52 18.38
C ALA A 59 10.39 1.63 17.49
N ASP A 60 11.19 2.64 17.14
CA ASP A 60 10.78 3.70 16.21
C ASP A 60 10.53 3.13 14.80
N CYS A 61 11.35 2.19 14.33
CA CYS A 61 11.16 1.57 13.02
C CYS A 61 9.91 0.69 12.95
N VAL A 62 9.50 0.08 14.08
CA VAL A 62 8.28 -0.75 14.15
C VAL A 62 7.04 0.11 14.38
N LEU A 63 7.13 1.16 15.19
CA LEU A 63 5.97 1.95 15.63
C LEU A 63 5.75 3.24 14.83
N ASN A 64 6.83 3.88 14.38
CA ASN A 64 6.79 5.21 13.75
C ASN A 64 7.06 5.18 12.24
N HIS A 65 7.75 4.16 11.72
CA HIS A 65 7.67 3.88 10.29
C HIS A 65 6.39 3.08 10.02
N ARG A 66 5.64 3.47 8.99
CA ARG A 66 4.40 2.79 8.62
C ARG A 66 4.73 1.33 8.28
N LEU A 67 4.61 0.43 9.25
CA LEU A 67 4.35 -0.98 8.98
C LEU A 67 2.99 -1.04 8.32
N LYS A 68 2.97 -0.85 7.00
CA LYS A 68 1.78 -1.07 6.20
C LYS A 68 1.62 -2.58 6.09
N VAL A 69 1.01 -3.18 7.11
CA VAL A 69 0.48 -4.54 7.00
C VAL A 69 -0.70 -4.44 6.04
N ILE A 70 -0.42 -4.58 4.75
CA ILE A 70 -1.46 -4.73 3.75
C ILE A 70 -1.84 -6.20 3.80
N GLU A 71 -3.08 -6.50 4.16
CA GLU A 71 -3.67 -7.78 3.77
C GLU A 71 -3.80 -7.75 2.24
N VAL A 72 -2.75 -8.22 1.57
CA VAL A 72 -2.71 -8.28 0.12
C VAL A 72 -3.58 -9.44 -0.30
N ASN A 73 -4.80 -9.15 -0.73
CA ASN A 73 -5.57 -10.10 -1.52
C ASN A 73 -4.88 -10.25 -2.88
N LYS A 74 -3.98 -11.23 -2.96
CA LYS A 74 -3.18 -11.51 -4.17
C LYS A 74 -4.06 -11.73 -5.40
N SER A 75 -5.23 -12.37 -5.21
CA SER A 75 -6.23 -12.57 -6.26
C SER A 75 -6.77 -11.25 -6.82
N ALA A 76 -7.02 -10.25 -5.97
CA ALA A 76 -7.48 -8.93 -6.41
C ALA A 76 -6.42 -8.17 -7.21
N ILE A 77 -5.14 -8.28 -6.82
CA ILE A 77 -4.03 -7.68 -7.58
C ILE A 77 -3.85 -8.37 -8.93
N ASP A 78 -3.84 -9.71 -8.95
CA ASP A 78 -3.71 -10.49 -10.18
C ASP A 78 -4.88 -10.17 -11.13
N PHE A 79 -6.09 -9.96 -10.59
CA PHE A 79 -7.25 -9.51 -11.37
C PHE A 79 -7.03 -8.12 -11.98
N VAL A 80 -6.54 -7.13 -11.23
CA VAL A 80 -6.24 -5.78 -11.77
C VAL A 80 -5.15 -5.83 -12.84
N ILE A 81 -4.15 -6.71 -12.70
CA ILE A 81 -3.11 -6.91 -13.71
C ILE A 81 -3.72 -7.49 -14.99
N GLN A 82 -4.51 -8.56 -14.88
CA GLN A 82 -5.21 -9.16 -16.03
C GLN A 82 -6.14 -8.15 -16.71
N LEU A 83 -6.85 -7.34 -15.92
CA LEU A 83 -7.71 -6.26 -16.38
C LEU A 83 -6.92 -5.25 -17.23
N THR A 84 -5.76 -4.81 -16.72
CA THR A 84 -4.90 -3.84 -17.41
C THR A 84 -4.36 -4.42 -18.72
N GLN A 85 -3.95 -5.69 -18.72
CA GLN A 85 -3.46 -6.39 -19.91
C GLN A 85 -4.55 -6.51 -20.98
N PHE A 86 -5.79 -6.79 -20.56
CA PHE A 86 -6.94 -6.84 -21.46
C PHE A 86 -7.20 -5.49 -22.16
N PHE A 87 -7.15 -4.37 -21.42
CA PHE A 87 -7.25 -3.04 -22.03
C PHE A 87 -6.10 -2.72 -22.99
N ALA A 88 -4.90 -3.22 -22.71
CA ALA A 88 -3.77 -3.07 -23.64
C ALA A 88 -4.04 -3.78 -24.97
N GLN A 89 -4.62 -4.99 -24.94
CA GLN A 89 -5.00 -5.73 -26.16
C GLN A 89 -6.03 -4.95 -26.99
N PHE A 90 -7.05 -4.37 -26.35
CA PHE A 90 -8.04 -3.54 -27.05
C PHE A 90 -7.43 -2.31 -27.72
N ARG A 91 -6.48 -1.65 -27.04
CA ARG A 91 -5.78 -0.50 -27.61
C ARG A 91 -4.98 -0.88 -28.86
N VAL A 92 -4.36 -2.06 -28.86
CA VAL A 92 -3.64 -2.59 -30.02
C VAL A 92 -4.60 -2.83 -31.19
N ILE A 93 -5.75 -3.47 -30.95
CA ILE A 93 -6.78 -3.69 -31.99
C ILE A 93 -7.25 -2.36 -32.58
N LYS A 94 -7.55 -1.37 -31.74
CA LYS A 94 -7.93 -0.01 -32.18
C LYS A 94 -6.85 0.63 -33.05
N ASN A 95 -5.59 0.56 -32.64
CA ASN A 95 -4.48 1.13 -33.40
C ASN A 95 -4.34 0.45 -34.76
N ASN A 96 -4.43 -0.88 -34.81
CA ASN A 96 -4.36 -1.66 -36.05
C ASN A 96 -5.50 -1.30 -37.00
N TYR A 97 -6.73 -1.16 -36.48
CA TYR A 97 -7.88 -0.69 -37.27
C TYR A 97 -7.61 0.68 -37.91
N ASN A 98 -7.14 1.64 -37.11
CA ASN A 98 -6.85 2.99 -37.60
C ASN A 98 -5.73 2.99 -38.65
N GLN A 99 -4.68 2.20 -38.44
CA GLN A 99 -3.59 2.05 -39.40
C GLN A 99 -4.07 1.45 -40.73
N LEU A 100 -4.88 0.38 -40.66
CA LEU A 100 -5.47 -0.24 -41.85
C LEU A 100 -6.35 0.76 -42.61
N PHE A 101 -7.17 1.55 -41.91
CA PHE A 101 -8.01 2.58 -42.52
C PHE A 101 -7.19 3.62 -43.26
N VAL A 102 -6.15 4.15 -42.63
CA VAL A 102 -5.24 5.14 -43.24
C VAL A 102 -4.53 4.53 -44.46
N ALA A 103 -4.10 3.27 -44.38
CA ALA A 103 -3.48 2.57 -45.51
C ALA A 103 -4.45 2.39 -46.69
N LEU A 104 -5.70 2.00 -46.40
CA LEU A 104 -6.76 1.85 -47.40
C LEU A 104 -7.10 3.18 -48.09
N ILE A 105 -7.21 4.27 -47.33
CA ILE A 105 -7.44 5.60 -47.91
C ILE A 105 -6.33 5.97 -48.88
N ARG A 106 -5.07 5.76 -48.50
CA ARG A 106 -3.89 6.09 -49.33
C ARG A 106 -3.85 5.30 -50.64
N ASN A 107 -4.29 4.05 -50.64
CA ASN A 107 -4.17 3.17 -51.81
C ASN A 107 -5.42 3.20 -52.72
N SER A 108 -6.62 3.25 -52.12
CA SER A 108 -7.88 3.00 -52.83
C SER A 108 -8.77 4.24 -52.95
N GLY A 109 -8.44 5.34 -52.27
CA GLY A 109 -9.31 6.50 -52.13
C GLY A 109 -10.38 6.31 -51.06
N GLU A 110 -10.89 7.43 -50.55
CA GLU A 110 -11.72 7.46 -49.33
C GLU A 110 -13.03 6.67 -49.47
N ASP A 111 -13.74 6.82 -50.58
CA ASP A 111 -15.04 6.17 -50.79
C ASP A 111 -14.92 4.64 -50.85
N LYS A 112 -13.90 4.14 -51.54
CA LYS A 112 -13.63 2.69 -51.63
C LYS A 112 -13.14 2.14 -50.28
N ALA A 113 -12.31 2.88 -49.56
CA ALA A 113 -11.85 2.49 -48.23
C ALA A 113 -13.02 2.37 -47.23
N ARG A 114 -13.95 3.34 -47.24
CA ARG A 114 -15.17 3.30 -46.42
C ARG A 114 -16.07 2.12 -46.79
N PHE A 115 -16.24 1.85 -48.08
CA PHE A 115 -17.00 0.69 -48.54
C PHE A 115 -16.37 -0.64 -48.06
N MET A 116 -15.04 -0.77 -48.18
CA MET A 116 -14.32 -1.95 -47.69
C MET A 116 -14.42 -2.11 -46.16
N MET A 117 -14.38 -1.00 -45.41
CA MET A 117 -14.48 -1.03 -43.95
C MET A 117 -15.88 -1.40 -43.43
N LYS A 118 -16.93 -1.28 -44.24
CA LYS A 118 -18.29 -1.69 -43.83
C LYS A 118 -18.37 -3.14 -43.35
N ILE A 119 -17.48 -4.01 -43.84
CA ILE A 119 -17.42 -5.41 -43.40
C ILE A 119 -17.10 -5.54 -41.90
N LEU A 120 -16.41 -4.55 -41.33
CA LEU A 120 -16.01 -4.50 -39.92
C LEU A 120 -16.96 -3.68 -39.04
N ASP A 121 -17.94 -2.97 -39.61
CA ASP A 121 -18.80 -2.06 -38.86
C ASP A 121 -19.54 -2.78 -37.73
N LYS A 122 -20.17 -3.92 -38.04
CA LYS A 122 -20.91 -4.71 -37.06
C LYS A 122 -20.02 -5.18 -35.92
N SER A 123 -18.87 -5.79 -36.24
CA SER A 123 -17.93 -6.29 -35.24
C SER A 123 -17.32 -5.18 -34.40
N THR A 124 -17.05 -4.00 -34.99
CA THR A 124 -16.54 -2.83 -34.26
C THR A 124 -17.58 -2.28 -33.30
N LEU A 125 -18.85 -2.31 -33.68
CA LEU A 125 -19.96 -1.82 -32.86
C LEU A 125 -20.22 -2.75 -31.66
N GLU A 126 -20.22 -4.07 -31.89
CA GLU A 126 -20.29 -5.08 -30.83
C GLU A 126 -19.11 -4.93 -29.86
N PHE A 127 -17.90 -4.76 -30.39
CA PHE A 127 -16.69 -4.56 -29.61
C PHE A 127 -16.77 -3.31 -28.70
N ILE A 128 -17.23 -2.18 -29.25
CA ILE A 128 -17.41 -0.94 -28.47
C ILE A 128 -18.46 -1.15 -27.38
N GLN A 129 -19.53 -1.88 -27.66
CA GLN A 129 -20.57 -2.15 -26.67
C GLN A 129 -20.03 -2.99 -25.51
N THR A 130 -19.32 -4.08 -25.81
CA THR A 130 -18.65 -4.90 -24.79
C THR A 130 -17.67 -4.08 -23.96
N MET A 131 -16.88 -3.20 -24.60
CA MET A 131 -15.96 -2.31 -23.88
C MET A 131 -16.71 -1.38 -22.90
N LYS A 132 -17.82 -0.77 -23.33
CA LYS A 132 -18.62 0.12 -22.46
C LYS A 132 -19.24 -0.62 -21.28
N ASP A 133 -19.76 -1.82 -21.51
CA ASP A 133 -20.35 -2.63 -20.43
C ASP A 133 -19.29 -3.06 -19.42
N PHE A 134 -18.09 -3.34 -19.91
CA PHE A 134 -16.94 -3.65 -19.09
C PHE A 134 -16.42 -2.44 -18.28
N GLU A 135 -16.35 -1.26 -18.90
CA GLU A 135 -16.02 -0.01 -18.19
C GLU A 135 -16.99 0.28 -17.05
N LYS A 136 -18.30 0.09 -17.27
CA LYS A 136 -19.32 0.22 -16.22
C LYS A 136 -19.13 -0.77 -15.08
N MET A 137 -18.72 -2.00 -15.38
CA MET A 137 -18.44 -3.01 -14.34
C MET A 137 -17.19 -2.63 -13.55
N ALA A 138 -16.15 -2.12 -14.21
CA ALA A 138 -14.94 -1.65 -13.55
C ALA A 138 -15.18 -0.44 -12.65
N THR A 139 -16.02 0.52 -13.06
CA THR A 139 -16.39 1.67 -12.22
C THR A 139 -17.17 1.25 -10.98
N LYS A 140 -18.13 0.32 -11.11
CA LYS A 140 -18.86 -0.24 -9.96
C LYS A 140 -17.94 -0.94 -8.96
N LEU A 141 -16.99 -1.75 -9.43
CA LEU A 141 -16.01 -2.39 -8.56
C LEU A 141 -15.12 -1.37 -7.84
N ARG A 142 -14.75 -0.28 -8.53
CA ARG A 142 -13.98 0.80 -7.92
C ARG A 142 -14.75 1.52 -6.82
N GLU A 143 -16.03 1.78 -7.02
CA GLU A 143 -16.93 2.37 -6.01
C GLU A 143 -17.02 1.45 -4.79
N GLN A 144 -17.25 0.15 -4.99
CA GLN A 144 -17.30 -0.84 -3.91
C GLN A 144 -15.99 -0.94 -3.10
N ILE A 145 -14.83 -0.72 -3.72
CA ILE A 145 -13.54 -0.71 -3.03
C ILE A 145 -13.30 0.62 -2.30
N SER A 146 -13.88 1.72 -2.76
CA SER A 146 -13.75 3.04 -2.12
C SER A 146 -14.63 3.22 -0.89
N ASP A 147 -15.65 2.39 -0.74
CA ASP A 147 -16.56 2.37 0.42
C ASP A 147 -16.01 1.57 1.62
N PHE A 148 -14.80 1.01 1.51
CA PHE A 148 -14.03 0.35 2.58
C PHE A 148 -12.77 1.16 2.95
#